data_AF-A0A930AL19-F1
#
_entry.id   AF-A0A930AL19-F1
#
_cell.length_a   1.000
_cell.length_b   1.000
_cell.length_c   1.000
_cell.angle_alpha   90.00
_cell.angle_beta   90.00
_cell.angle_gamma   90.00
#
_symmetry.space_group_name_H-M   'P 1'
#
loop_
_entity.id
_entity.type
_entity.pdbx_description
1 polymer ?
#
loop_
_entity_poly.entity_id
_entity_poly.type
_entity_poly.pdbx_seq_one_letter_code
_entity_poly.pdbx_strand_id
1 'polypeptide(L)' 'TDALDANGTLTINGGYINITAQFAFDFDLTASLNGGTVIVNGTQVTSITNSMMEGDEGPSGQPGQGRFGGPR' A
#
# COMPACT_ATOMS: atom_id res chain seq x y z
N THR A 1 7.92 10.91 2.76
CA THR A 1 6.89 10.96 3.81
C THR A 1 5.59 10.61 3.16
N ASP A 2 4.90 9.66 3.76
CA ASP A 2 3.59 9.19 3.35
C ASP A 2 2.53 10.20 3.82
N ALA A 3 1.42 10.29 3.08
CA ALA A 3 0.36 11.22 3.47
C ALA A 3 -0.37 10.76 4.72
N LEU A 4 -0.66 9.46 4.80
CA LEU A 4 -1.19 8.79 5.98
C LEU A 4 -0.17 7.75 6.44
N ASP A 5 0.36 7.95 7.63
CA ASP A 5 1.39 7.11 8.26
C ASP A 5 0.88 6.69 9.64
N ALA A 6 0.60 5.39 9.79
CA ALA A 6 0.02 4.83 10.99
C ALA A 6 0.85 3.66 11.53
N ASN A 7 1.34 3.77 12.77
CA ASN A 7 2.00 2.67 13.49
C ASN A 7 1.04 1.50 13.89
N GLY A 8 -0.09 1.35 13.19
CA GLY A 8 -1.19 0.45 13.55
C GLY A 8 -2.15 0.20 12.39
N THR A 9 -3.45 0.24 12.66
CA THR A 9 -4.49 0.03 11.64
C THR A 9 -4.99 1.36 11.06
N LEU A 10 -5.11 1.44 9.74
CA LEU A 10 -5.77 2.52 9.02
C LEU A 10 -7.21 2.12 8.63
N THR A 11 -8.20 2.94 8.95
CA THR A 11 -9.59 2.67 8.56
C THR A 11 -10.27 3.94 8.05
N ILE A 12 -10.85 3.87 6.86
CA ILE A 12 -11.62 4.94 6.26
C ILE A 12 -13.08 4.47 6.13
N ASN A 13 -13.97 5.07 6.94
CA ASN A 13 -15.40 4.74 6.94
C ASN A 13 -16.25 5.69 6.08
N GLY A 14 -15.71 6.85 5.70
CA GLY A 14 -16.43 7.87 4.95
C GLY A 14 -15.61 9.15 4.79
N GLY A 15 -16.21 10.14 4.11
CA GLY A 15 -15.59 11.44 3.84
C GLY A 15 -15.02 11.58 2.42
N TYR A 16 -14.49 12.75 2.12
CA TYR A 16 -13.77 13.05 0.88
C TYR A 16 -12.31 13.34 1.21
N ILE A 17 -11.41 12.48 0.77
CA ILE A 17 -9.98 12.54 1.04
C ILE A 17 -9.27 12.71 -0.30
N ASN A 18 -8.50 13.78 -0.45
CA ASN A 18 -7.72 14.06 -1.65
C ASN A 18 -6.24 14.18 -1.28
N ILE A 19 -5.44 13.22 -1.74
CA ILE A 19 -4.02 13.07 -1.43
C ILE A 19 -3.20 13.37 -2.67
N THR A 20 -2.16 14.19 -2.51
CA THR A 20 -1.10 14.37 -3.50
C THR A 20 0.23 14.04 -2.81
N ALA A 21 0.78 12.87 -3.12
CA ALA A 21 1.99 12.35 -2.48
C ALA A 21 2.69 11.32 -3.37
N GLN A 22 4.01 11.15 -3.18
CA GLN A 22 4.76 10.07 -3.83
C GLN A 22 4.26 8.70 -3.35
N PHE A 23 4.01 8.58 -2.05
CA PHE A 23 3.44 7.42 -1.39
C PHE A 23 2.26 7.87 -0.53
N ALA A 24 1.12 7.20 -0.67
CA ALA A 24 -0.13 7.65 -0.07
C ALA A 24 -0.37 7.09 1.34
N PHE A 25 -0.03 5.82 1.55
CA PHE A 25 -0.41 5.08 2.76
C PHE A 25 0.75 4.23 3.26
N ASP A 26 1.11 4.41 4.53
CA ASP A 26 1.96 3.50 5.29
C ASP A 26 1.22 3.08 6.57
N PHE A 27 1.22 1.78 6.84
CA PHE A 27 0.55 1.20 8.01
C PHE A 27 1.21 -0.10 8.48
N ASP A 28 1.41 -0.25 9.80
CA ASP A 28 2.07 -1.43 10.37
C ASP A 28 1.18 -2.68 10.41
N LEU A 29 -0.14 -2.53 10.56
CA LEU A 29 -1.07 -3.65 10.71
C LEU A 29 -1.94 -3.85 9.47
N THR A 30 -3.13 -3.26 9.47
CA THR A 30 -4.14 -3.48 8.42
C THR A 30 -4.71 -2.18 7.92
N ALA A 31 -5.23 -2.19 6.71
CA ALA A 31 -5.98 -1.07 6.16
C ALA A 31 -7.36 -1.52 5.64
N SER A 32 -8.39 -0.69 5.83
CA SER A 32 -9.71 -0.90 5.22
C SER A 32 -10.33 0.41 4.72
N LEU A 33 -10.96 0.32 3.55
CA LEU A 33 -11.77 1.37 2.95
C LEU A 33 -13.22 0.87 2.90
N ASN A 34 -14.01 1.25 3.90
CA ASN A 34 -15.40 0.83 4.06
C ASN A 34 -16.40 1.81 3.42
N GLY A 35 -15.97 3.05 3.16
CA GLY A 35 -16.81 4.07 2.53
C GLY A 35 -16.07 5.39 2.28
N GLY A 36 -16.72 6.30 1.56
CA GLY A 36 -16.18 7.60 1.18
C GLY A 36 -15.53 7.63 -0.20
N THR A 37 -14.92 8.76 -0.52
CA THR A 37 -14.20 9.01 -1.77
C THR A 37 -12.75 9.32 -1.42
N VAL A 38 -11.83 8.44 -1.81
CA VAL A 38 -10.39 8.62 -1.63
C VAL A 38 -9.74 8.79 -2.99
N ILE A 39 -9.07 9.90 -3.20
CA ILE A 39 -8.37 10.25 -4.44
C ILE A 39 -6.89 10.36 -4.12
N VAL A 40 -6.06 9.62 -4.84
CA VAL A 40 -4.60 9.67 -4.76
C VAL A 40 -4.08 10.12 -6.12
N ASN A 41 -3.35 11.25 -6.14
CA ASN A 41 -2.77 11.82 -7.36
C ASN A 41 -3.78 11.95 -8.52
N GLY A 42 -5.00 12.38 -8.19
CA GLY A 42 -6.09 12.58 -9.15
C GLY A 42 -6.89 11.32 -9.51
N THR A 43 -6.49 10.14 -9.03
CA THR A 43 -7.19 8.88 -9.29
C THR A 43 -7.96 8.43 -8.05
N GLN A 44 -9.27 8.16 -8.19
CA GLN A 44 -10.03 7.54 -7.11
C GLN A 44 -9.57 6.11 -6.90
N VAL A 45 -9.25 5.75 -5.66
CA VAL A 45 -8.87 4.40 -5.26
C VAL A 45 -10.02 3.69 -4.55
N THR A 46 -10.09 2.37 -4.71
CA THR A 46 -11.11 1.50 -4.08
C THR A 46 -10.51 0.54 -3.05
N SER A 47 -9.19 0.51 -2.93
CA SER A 47 -8.43 -0.23 -1.93
C SER A 47 -7.27 0.61 -1.42
N ILE A 48 -6.80 0.28 -0.22
CA ILE A 48 -5.61 0.89 0.38
C ILE A 48 -4.46 -0.11 0.24
N THR A 49 -3.39 0.32 -0.43
CA THR A 49 -2.16 -0.46 -0.63
C THR A 49 -1.05 0.19 0.20
N ASN A 50 -0.25 -0.62 0.90
CA ASN A 50 0.88 -0.12 1.67
C ASN A 50 2.02 0.30 0.72
N SER A 51 2.64 1.45 0.97
CA SER A 51 3.75 1.98 0.19
C SER A 51 4.98 1.06 0.15
N MET A 52 5.20 0.23 1.17
CA MET A 52 6.27 -0.77 1.18
C MET A 52 6.08 -1.87 0.12
N MET A 53 4.85 -2.14 -0.31
CA MET A 53 4.58 -3.09 -1.41
C MET A 53 4.84 -2.49 -2.80
N GLU A 54 4.82 -1.15 -2.91
CA GLU A 54 5.09 -0.44 -4.17
C GLU A 54 6.60 -0.24 -4.41
N GLY A 55 7.45 -0.60 -3.44
CA GLY A 55 8.90 -0.43 -3.48
C GLY A 55 9.73 -1.64 -3.90
N ASP A 56 9.12 -2.81 -4.11
CA ASP A 56 9.84 -4.07 -4.42
C ASP A 56 10.04 -4.36 -5.92
N GLU A 57 9.72 -3.42 -6.81
CA GLU A 57 10.14 -3.49 -8.23
C GLU A 57 11.58 -3.01 -8.41
N GLY A 58 12.53 -3.72 -7.77
CA GLY A 58 13.95 -3.58 -8.05
C GLY A 58 14.31 -4.09 -9.46
N PRO A 59 15.21 -3.42 -10.21
CA PRO A 59 15.57 -3.83 -11.57
C PRO A 59 16.53 -5.03 -11.53
N SER A 60 16.01 -6.26 -11.61
CA SER A 60 16.79 -7.51 -11.78
C SER A 60 15.83 -8.60 -12.28
N GLY A 61 15.85 -9.05 -13.53
CA GLY A 61 16.96 -9.77 -14.13
C GLY A 61 16.72 -11.29 -14.11
N GLN A 62 15.98 -11.79 -15.11
CA GLN A 62 15.91 -13.19 -15.58
C GLN A 62 15.30 -14.32 -14.70
N PRO A 63 14.57 -15.29 -15.32
CA PRO A 63 13.96 -16.43 -14.63
C PRO A 63 14.97 -17.57 -14.44
N GLY A 64 15.16 -18.04 -13.20
CA GLY A 64 16.13 -19.11 -12.91
C GLY A 64 15.81 -19.89 -11.64
N GLN A 65 15.65 -21.21 -11.82
CA GLN A 65 15.57 -22.27 -10.82
C GLN A 65 16.56 -22.10 -9.65
N GLY A 66 16.09 -22.36 -8.42
CA GLY A 66 16.94 -22.24 -7.23
C GLY A 66 16.36 -22.80 -5.94
N ARG A 67 15.91 -24.05 -5.98
CA ARG A 67 15.92 -25.05 -4.89
C ARG A 67 16.49 -24.60 -3.52
N PHE A 68 15.62 -24.28 -2.56
CA PHE A 68 15.93 -24.43 -1.13
C PHE A 68 14.71 -25.01 -0.41
N GLY A 69 14.89 -26.24 0.08
CA GLY A 69 13.88 -26.99 0.82
C GLY A 69 14.03 -26.87 2.33
N GLY A 70 12.90 -27.14 3.01
CA GLY A 70 12.81 -27.55 4.40
C GLY A 70 12.34 -26.45 5.37
N PRO A 71 11.45 -26.75 6.34
CA PRO A 71 11.31 -28.07 6.97
C PRO A 71 9.92 -28.72 6.81
N ARG A 72 9.90 -29.99 6.37
CA ARG A 72 9.19 -31.18 6.88
C ARG A 72 9.31 -32.29 5.83
#